data_AF-A0A351X822-F1
#
_entry.id   AF-A0A351X822-F1
#
_cell.length_a   1.000
_cell.length_b   1.000
_cell.length_c   1.000
_cell.angle_alpha   90.00
_cell.angle_beta   90.00
_cell.angle_gamma   90.00
#
_symmetry.space_group_name_H-M   'P 1'
#
loop_
_entity.id
_entity.type
_entity.pdbx_description
1 polymer ?
#
loop_
_entity_poly.entity_id
_entity_poly.type
_entity_poly.pdbx_seq_one_letter_code
_entity_poly.pdbx_strand_id
1 'polypeptide(L)' 'MAKPQPPVESLSYEQAFQELEDVVSALEAGQSNLEDALALFERG' A
#
# COMPACT_ATOMS: atom_id res chain seq x y z
N MET A 1 -3.36 5.33 -13.56
CA MET A 1 -2.41 4.28 -13.99
C MET A 1 -1.46 4.04 -12.83
N ALA A 2 -1.52 2.86 -12.21
CA ALA A 2 -0.66 2.53 -11.09
C ALA A 2 0.81 2.60 -11.53
N LYS A 3 1.62 3.37 -10.80
CA LYS A 3 3.07 3.37 -10.99
C LYS A 3 3.59 1.98 -10.60
N PRO A 4 4.53 1.39 -11.36
CA PRO A 4 5.13 0.12 -10.98
C PRO A 4 5.86 0.30 -9.65
N GLN A 5 5.34 -0.35 -8.60
CA GLN A 5 5.98 -0.40 -7.29
C GLN A 5 7.05 -1.50 -7.30
N PRO A 6 8.17 -1.32 -6.58
CA PRO A 6 9.16 -2.36 -6.42
C PRO A 6 8.54 -3.60 -5.73
N PRO A 7 9.03 -4.82 -6.06
CA PRO A 7 8.64 -6.03 -5.34
C PRO A 7 8.88 -5.88 -3.84
N VAL A 8 7.96 -6.37 -3.00
CA VAL A 8 8.07 -6.27 -1.53
C VAL A 8 9.38 -6.90 -1.04
N GLU A 9 9.81 -8.00 -1.66
CA GLU A 9 11.04 -8.72 -1.32
C GLU A 9 12.32 -7.90 -1.56
N SER A 10 12.22 -6.81 -2.33
CA SER A 10 13.34 -5.90 -2.60
C SER A 10 13.42 -4.71 -1.64
N LEU A 11 12.43 -4.55 -0.76
CA LEU A 11 12.39 -3.46 0.22
C LEU A 11 13.23 -3.81 1.45
N SER A 12 13.87 -2.79 2.03
CA SER A 12 14.36 -2.91 3.40
C SER A 12 13.18 -2.99 4.38
N TYR A 13 13.44 -3.48 5.60
CA TYR A 13 12.43 -3.49 6.66
C TYR A 13 11.82 -2.09 6.89
N GLU A 14 12.65 -1.06 6.96
CA GLU A 14 12.19 0.32 7.21
C GLU A 14 11.33 0.84 6.06
N GLN A 15 11.68 0.49 4.82
CA GLN A 15 10.89 0.88 3.64
C GLN A 15 9.55 0.16 3.60
N ALA A 16 9.54 -1.15 3.87
CA ALA A 16 8.31 -1.94 3.93
C ALA A 16 7.40 -1.47 5.08
N PHE A 17 7.98 -1.13 6.24
CA PHE A 17 7.23 -0.63 7.37
C PHE A 17 6.59 0.73 7.09
N GLN A 18 7.35 1.68 6.52
CA GLN A 18 6.81 2.98 6.12
C GLN A 18 5.68 2.84 5.09
N GLU A 19 5.84 1.95 4.12
CA GLU A 19 4.81 1.70 3.12
C GLU A 19 3.54 1.10 3.73
N LEU A 20 3.68 0.18 4.69
CA LEU A 20 2.55 -0.39 5.40
C LEU A 20 1.78 0.68 6.21
N GLU A 21 2.49 1.60 6.88
CA GLU A 21 1.87 2.73 7.58
C GLU A 21 1.06 3.61 6.63
N ASP A 22 1.60 3.91 5.45
CA ASP A 22 0.92 4.70 4.42
C ASP A 22 -0.34 3.98 3.89
N VAL A 23 -0.25 2.66 3.67
CA VAL A 23 -1.37 1.82 3.23
C VAL A 23 -2.50 1.82 4.28
N VAL A 24 -2.15 1.61 5.55
CA VAL A 24 -3.12 1.64 6.65
C VAL A 24 -3.79 3.00 6.74
N SER A 25 -3.03 4.09 6.68
CA SER A 25 -3.57 5.44 6.71
C SER A 25 -4.54 5.70 5.55
N ALA A 26 -4.21 5.22 4.35
CA ALA A 26 -5.07 5.36 3.17
C ALA A 26 -6.37 4.55 3.28
N LEU A 27 -6.31 3.33 3.84
CA LEU A 27 -7.50 2.50 4.09
C LEU A 27 -8.41 3.13 5.15
N GLU A 28 -7.84 3.65 6.23
CA GLU A 28 -8.58 4.30 7.31
C GLU A 28 -9.25 5.61 6.90
N ALA A 29 -8.68 6.32 5.92
CA ALA A 29 -9.31 7.52 5.37
C ALA A 29 -10.68 7.25 4.71
N GLY A 30 -10.91 6.03 4.22
CA GLY A 30 -12.21 5.58 3.71
C GLY A 30 -12.70 6.29 2.44
N GLN A 31 -11.82 6.97 1.71
CA GLN A 31 -12.16 7.76 0.52
C GLN A 31 -11.97 6.98 -0.80
N SER A 32 -11.38 5.78 -0.74
CA SER A 32 -11.07 4.95 -1.90
C SER A 32 -12.29 4.15 -2.37
N ASN A 33 -12.42 3.92 -3.67
CA ASN A 33 -13.39 2.95 -4.17
C ASN A 33 -12.98 1.51 -3.80
N LEU A 34 -13.86 0.55 -4.02
CA LEU A 34 -13.62 -0.85 -3.65
C LEU A 34 -12.38 -1.45 -4.32
N GLU A 35 -12.14 -1.17 -5.60
CA GLU A 35 -10.99 -1.72 -6.34
C GLU A 35 -9.67 -1.16 -5.78
N ASP A 36 -9.62 0.14 -5.51
CA ASP A 36 -8.44 0.79 -4.93
C ASP A 36 -8.19 0.31 -3.49
N ALA A 37 -9.25 0.12 -2.70
CA ALA A 37 -9.15 -0.42 -1.34
C ALA A 37 -8.64 -1.86 -1.33
N LEU A 38 -9.09 -2.70 -2.27
CA LEU A 38 -8.60 -4.07 -2.43
C LEU A 38 -7.13 -4.10 -2.86
N ALA A 39 -6.73 -3.22 -3.79
CA ALA A 39 -5.33 -3.12 -4.21
C ALA A 39 -4.40 -2.68 -3.07
N LEU A 40 -4.84 -1.75 -2.20
CA LEU A 40 -4.13 -1.37 -0.99
C LEU A 40 -4.02 -2.53 0.01
N PHE A 41 -5.12 -3.27 0.21
CA PHE A 41 -5.14 -4.44 1.09
C PHE A 41 -4.21 -5.57 0.62
N GLU A 42 -4.15 -5.84 -0.68
CA GLU A 42 -3.23 -6.85 -1.24
C GLU A 42 -1.76 -6.42 -1.17
N ARG A 43 -1.49 -5.11 -1.09
CA ARG A 43 -0.14 -4.57 -1.01
C ARG A 43 0.44 -4.59 0.40
N GLY A 44 -0.38 -4.29 1.41
CA GLY A 44 0.01 -4.33 2.83
C GLY A 44 0.34 -5.74 3.31
#